data_AF-A0AAV2ILI5-F1
#
_entry.id   AF-A0AAV2ILI5-F1
#
_cell.length_a   1.000
_cell.length_b   1.000
_cell.length_c   1.000
_cell.angle_alpha   90.00
_cell.angle_beta   90.00
_cell.angle_gamma   90.00
#
_symmetry.space_group_name_H-M   'P 1'
#
loop_
_entity.id
_entity.type
_entity.pdbx_description
1 polymer ?
#
loop_
_entity_poly.entity_id
_entity_poly.type
_entity_poly.pdbx_seq_one_letter_code
_entity_poly.pdbx_strand_id
1 'polypeptide(L)'
;MSETSEPPVKQQHLQKKIGTHNGTFHCDEVLACFMLRQLEEYKDAEIIRTRDQAVLDTCDIVVDVGGVYDPSKHRYDHHQRSFTECMHSLNPEKKWVTKLSSAGLVYYHFGAEIVATKLGLSVDDRVTQTVYDKLYENFVEEIDAIDNGINQTDGEQRYRITTTLSSRVGTYNPKWNEKNVDIQLQFEKAMKLVGEEFSEKISFYQSAWLPARIIVAQAVKNRHKADPSGRIICLEEGGAPWKDHLFTLEQEENISPNILYVLYTDQNNSWRVQCVPLSLGSFENRLSLKEEWRGLRDDELSKKSGIDGCIFVHTSGFIGGNKTYEGALEMARRSLEE
;
A
#
# COMPACT_ATOMS: atom_id res chain seq x y z
N MET A 1 -42.27 35.78 -41.88
CA MET A 1 -40.85 35.48 -41.65
C MET A 1 -40.80 34.54 -40.46
N SER A 2 -40.75 33.24 -40.71
CA SER A 2 -40.63 32.21 -39.68
C SER A 2 -39.16 31.83 -39.61
N GLU A 3 -38.46 32.28 -38.56
CA GLU A 3 -37.12 31.81 -38.24
C GLU A 3 -37.22 30.37 -37.74
N THR A 4 -36.77 29.42 -38.56
CA THR A 4 -36.48 28.06 -38.14
C THR A 4 -35.13 28.07 -37.44
N SER A 5 -35.12 27.94 -36.11
CA SER A 5 -33.91 27.68 -35.34
C SER A 5 -33.50 26.22 -35.53
N GLU A 6 -32.28 26.00 -36.03
CA GLU A 6 -31.68 24.68 -36.11
C GLU A 6 -31.40 24.15 -34.69
N PRO A 7 -31.59 22.84 -34.44
CA PRO A 7 -31.28 22.24 -33.15
C PRO A 7 -29.76 22.21 -32.92
N PRO A 8 -29.30 22.32 -31.65
CA PRO A 8 -27.88 22.32 -31.36
C PRO A 8 -27.26 20.97 -31.71
N VAL A 9 -26.18 21.01 -32.51
CA VAL A 9 -25.34 19.86 -32.83
C VAL A 9 -24.78 19.30 -31.53
N LYS A 10 -25.21 18.11 -31.13
CA LYS A 10 -24.54 17.34 -30.07
C LYS A 10 -23.11 17.07 -30.54
N GLN A 11 -22.11 17.66 -29.89
CA GLN A 11 -20.74 17.18 -30.01
C GLN A 11 -20.74 15.71 -29.57
N GLN A 12 -20.56 14.80 -30.52
CA GLN A 12 -20.16 13.43 -30.18
C GLN A 12 -18.78 13.55 -29.54
N HIS A 13 -18.72 13.43 -28.21
CA HIS A 13 -17.45 13.13 -27.56
C HIS A 13 -16.97 11.80 -28.15
N LEU A 14 -15.96 11.87 -29.00
CA LEU A 14 -15.25 10.68 -29.47
C LEU A 14 -14.75 9.95 -28.23
N GLN A 15 -15.14 8.68 -28.10
CA GLN A 15 -14.70 7.83 -27.02
C GLN A 15 -13.17 7.76 -27.04
N LYS A 16 -12.54 8.13 -25.92
CA LYS A 16 -11.08 8.08 -25.75
C LYS A 16 -10.57 6.64 -25.90
N LYS A 17 -9.31 6.48 -26.31
CA LYS A 17 -8.67 5.18 -26.52
C LYS A 17 -7.39 5.04 -25.73
N ILE A 18 -7.29 3.95 -24.97
CA ILE A 18 -6.09 3.53 -24.24
C ILE A 18 -5.47 2.36 -25.01
N GLY A 19 -4.29 2.56 -25.59
CA GLY A 19 -3.53 1.51 -26.26
C GLY A 19 -2.64 0.74 -25.29
N THR A 20 -2.63 -0.60 -25.38
CA THR A 20 -1.68 -1.46 -24.67
C THR A 20 -1.39 -2.73 -25.48
N HIS A 21 -0.46 -3.58 -25.04
CA HIS A 21 -0.11 -4.77 -25.79
C HIS A 21 -1.18 -5.89 -25.73
N ASN A 22 -1.16 -6.76 -26.73
CA ASN A 22 -2.00 -7.96 -26.81
C ASN A 22 -1.30 -9.25 -26.34
N GLY A 23 -0.26 -9.13 -25.49
CA GLY A 23 0.48 -10.27 -24.95
C GLY A 23 -0.14 -10.86 -23.67
N THR A 24 0.70 -11.64 -22.96
CA THR A 24 0.48 -12.05 -21.58
C THR A 24 0.13 -10.84 -20.73
N PHE A 25 -0.84 -10.97 -19.84
CA PHE A 25 -1.23 -9.90 -18.94
C PHE A 25 -0.16 -9.78 -17.87
N HIS A 26 0.47 -8.63 -17.80
CA HIS A 26 1.30 -8.23 -16.68
C HIS A 26 0.42 -7.44 -15.70
N CYS A 27 0.96 -7.09 -14.55
CA CYS A 27 0.17 -6.33 -13.57
C CYS A 27 0.22 -4.84 -13.85
N ASP A 28 1.28 -4.38 -14.50
CA ASP A 28 1.57 -2.98 -14.67
C ASP A 28 0.65 -2.34 -15.72
N GLU A 29 0.47 -2.95 -16.89
CA GLU A 29 -0.42 -2.45 -17.93
C GLU A 29 -1.90 -2.58 -17.54
N VAL A 30 -2.23 -3.65 -16.80
CA VAL A 30 -3.56 -3.82 -16.19
C VAL A 30 -3.86 -2.72 -15.17
N LEU A 31 -2.91 -2.41 -14.27
CA LEU A 31 -3.05 -1.32 -13.30
C LEU A 31 -3.08 0.04 -13.99
N ALA A 32 -2.21 0.29 -14.97
CA ALA A 32 -2.16 1.53 -15.75
C ALA A 32 -3.50 1.81 -16.42
N CYS A 33 -4.08 0.80 -17.11
CA CYS A 33 -5.40 0.92 -17.72
C CYS A 33 -6.51 1.22 -16.69
N PHE A 34 -6.46 0.58 -15.51
CA PHE A 34 -7.42 0.84 -14.45
C PHE A 34 -7.31 2.27 -13.90
N MET A 35 -6.09 2.73 -13.62
CA MET A 35 -5.80 4.08 -13.10
C MET A 35 -6.26 5.16 -14.07
N LEU A 36 -5.95 5.02 -15.36
CA LEU A 36 -6.41 5.96 -16.38
C LEU A 36 -7.93 6.08 -16.40
N ARG A 37 -8.65 4.97 -16.32
CA ARG A 37 -10.13 4.97 -16.22
C ARG A 37 -10.69 5.58 -14.92
N GLN A 38 -9.85 5.96 -13.95
CA GLN A 38 -10.30 6.75 -12.79
C GLN A 38 -10.34 8.26 -13.08
N LEU A 39 -9.71 8.71 -14.17
CA LEU A 39 -9.72 10.10 -14.61
C LEU A 39 -10.99 10.38 -15.42
N GLU A 40 -11.59 11.56 -15.23
CA GLU A 40 -12.82 11.96 -15.93
C GLU A 40 -12.64 11.91 -17.47
N GLU A 41 -11.45 12.29 -17.97
CA GLU A 41 -11.14 12.24 -19.41
C GLU A 41 -11.22 10.82 -19.98
N TYR A 42 -10.79 9.80 -19.24
CA TYR A 42 -10.65 8.43 -19.74
C TYR A 42 -11.63 7.44 -19.10
N LYS A 43 -12.60 7.89 -18.30
CA LYS A 43 -13.53 7.02 -17.54
C LYS A 43 -14.25 5.97 -18.39
N ASP A 44 -14.63 6.37 -19.61
CA ASP A 44 -15.34 5.54 -20.59
C ASP A 44 -14.41 5.11 -21.75
N ALA A 45 -13.10 5.29 -21.62
CA ALA A 45 -12.16 5.03 -22.71
C ALA A 45 -12.16 3.56 -23.13
N GLU A 46 -12.15 3.31 -24.44
CA GLU A 46 -11.97 1.99 -25.03
C GLU A 46 -10.52 1.53 -24.82
N ILE A 47 -10.33 0.26 -24.44
CA ILE A 47 -8.98 -0.33 -24.31
C ILE A 47 -8.67 -1.12 -25.58
N ILE A 48 -7.67 -0.65 -26.33
CA ILE A 48 -7.21 -1.25 -27.57
C ILE A 48 -5.95 -2.07 -27.28
N ARG A 49 -6.05 -3.39 -27.43
CA ARG A 49 -4.94 -4.32 -27.19
C ARG A 49 -4.28 -4.72 -28.50
N THR A 50 -3.10 -4.19 -28.79
CA THR A 50 -2.38 -4.41 -30.06
C THR A 50 -0.89 -4.09 -29.94
N ARG A 51 -0.10 -4.56 -30.91
CA ARG A 51 1.29 -4.10 -31.14
C ARG A 51 1.46 -3.41 -32.50
N ASP A 52 0.36 -3.22 -33.24
CA ASP A 52 0.38 -2.51 -34.51
C ASP A 52 0.53 -1.01 -34.26
N GLN A 53 1.67 -0.45 -34.64
CA GLN A 53 1.99 0.96 -34.44
C GLN A 53 0.95 1.89 -35.10
N ALA A 54 0.43 1.53 -36.28
CA ALA A 54 -0.57 2.35 -36.95
C ALA A 54 -1.87 2.46 -36.15
N VAL A 55 -2.22 1.42 -35.38
CA VAL A 55 -3.38 1.44 -34.47
C VAL A 55 -3.04 2.21 -33.19
N LEU A 56 -1.85 2.00 -32.61
CA LEU A 56 -1.39 2.71 -31.41
C LEU A 56 -1.30 4.23 -31.65
N ASP A 57 -0.92 4.65 -32.85
CA ASP A 57 -0.87 6.07 -33.25
C ASP A 57 -2.25 6.74 -33.25
N THR A 58 -3.34 5.96 -33.31
CA THR A 58 -4.72 6.46 -33.18
C THR A 58 -5.22 6.53 -31.73
N CYS A 59 -4.46 6.00 -30.77
CA CYS A 59 -4.83 6.02 -29.36
C CYS A 59 -4.43 7.35 -28.70
N ASP A 60 -5.31 7.86 -27.84
CA ASP A 60 -5.07 9.10 -27.08
C ASP A 60 -3.90 8.93 -26.10
N ILE A 61 -3.79 7.75 -25.50
CA ILE A 61 -2.74 7.37 -24.55
C ILE A 61 -2.31 5.93 -24.80
N VAL A 62 -1.02 5.65 -24.65
CA VAL A 62 -0.46 4.31 -24.86
C VAL A 62 0.43 3.93 -23.68
N VAL A 63 0.24 2.71 -23.16
CA VAL A 63 0.95 2.16 -22.01
C VAL A 63 1.51 0.78 -22.37
N ASP A 64 2.71 0.48 -21.88
CA ASP A 64 3.37 -0.82 -21.97
C ASP A 64 3.61 -1.36 -23.40
N VAL A 65 3.60 -0.46 -24.39
CA VAL A 65 3.85 -0.78 -25.78
C VAL A 65 4.23 0.48 -26.58
N GLY A 66 4.89 0.27 -27.73
CA GLY A 66 5.24 1.32 -28.68
C GLY A 66 6.68 1.82 -28.58
N GLY A 67 7.45 1.35 -27.59
CA GLY A 67 8.88 1.62 -27.45
C GLY A 67 9.21 3.07 -27.15
N VAL A 68 8.27 3.86 -26.59
CA VAL A 68 8.48 5.30 -26.31
C VAL A 68 7.96 5.70 -24.91
N TYR A 69 8.80 6.41 -24.16
CA TYR A 69 8.38 7.26 -23.04
C TYR A 69 8.41 8.73 -23.46
N ASP A 70 7.23 9.34 -23.61
CA ASP A 70 7.05 10.74 -23.97
C ASP A 70 5.74 11.25 -23.32
N PRO A 71 5.80 11.86 -22.12
CA PRO A 71 4.63 12.38 -21.43
C PRO A 71 3.86 13.42 -22.24
N SER A 72 4.54 14.18 -23.11
CA SER A 72 3.90 15.22 -23.95
C SER A 72 2.99 14.64 -25.03
N LYS A 73 3.19 13.35 -25.37
CA LYS A 73 2.36 12.58 -26.30
C LYS A 73 1.62 11.43 -25.62
N HIS A 74 1.59 11.40 -24.30
CA HIS A 74 1.01 10.32 -23.50
C HIS A 74 1.44 8.93 -23.97
N ARG A 75 2.76 8.75 -24.11
CA ARG A 75 3.39 7.45 -24.37
C ARG A 75 4.17 7.05 -23.13
N TYR A 76 3.78 5.94 -22.52
CA TYR A 76 4.28 5.49 -21.22
C TYR A 76 4.78 4.05 -21.31
N ASP A 77 5.76 3.79 -22.17
CA ASP A 77 6.44 2.51 -22.27
C ASP A 77 7.85 2.60 -21.65
N HIS A 78 8.30 1.56 -20.96
CA HIS A 78 9.57 1.47 -20.22
C HIS A 78 10.59 0.48 -20.82
N HIS A 79 10.22 -0.21 -21.91
CA HIS A 79 11.00 -1.29 -22.52
C HIS A 79 12.27 -0.85 -23.25
N GLN A 80 12.53 0.45 -23.39
CA GLN A 80 13.69 0.94 -24.12
C GLN A 80 14.97 0.62 -23.36
N ARG A 81 16.02 0.19 -24.08
CA ARG A 81 17.34 -0.04 -23.48
C ARG A 81 17.87 1.19 -22.73
N SER A 82 17.52 2.38 -23.19
CA SER A 82 17.93 3.66 -22.60
C SER A 82 17.07 4.10 -21.41
N PHE A 83 15.93 3.44 -21.15
CA PHE A 83 15.02 3.88 -20.11
C PHE A 83 15.51 3.42 -18.73
N THR A 84 15.77 4.40 -17.87
CA THR A 84 16.33 4.22 -16.52
C THR A 84 15.60 5.07 -15.49
N GLU A 85 14.42 5.58 -15.82
CA GLU A 85 13.70 6.51 -14.93
C GLU A 85 13.12 5.78 -13.71
N CYS A 86 13.16 6.47 -12.58
CA CYS A 86 12.58 6.11 -11.28
C CYS A 86 11.83 7.34 -10.73
N MET A 87 11.06 7.19 -9.64
CA MET A 87 10.41 8.34 -8.99
C MET A 87 11.41 9.46 -8.68
N HIS A 88 12.59 9.12 -8.15
CA HIS A 88 13.62 10.10 -7.78
C HIS A 88 14.24 10.82 -8.98
N SER A 89 14.47 10.14 -10.11
CA SER A 89 15.06 10.79 -11.28
C SER A 89 14.10 11.76 -11.97
N LEU A 90 12.79 11.47 -11.92
CA LEU A 90 11.75 12.35 -12.44
C LEU A 90 11.40 13.48 -11.45
N ASN A 91 11.44 13.21 -10.14
CA ASN A 91 11.25 14.19 -9.07
C ASN A 91 12.25 13.95 -7.91
N PRO A 92 13.31 14.78 -7.79
CA PRO A 92 14.35 14.63 -6.76
C PRO A 92 13.86 14.69 -5.30
N GLU A 93 12.64 15.17 -5.04
CA GLU A 93 12.05 15.17 -3.69
C GLU A 93 11.58 13.78 -3.25
N LYS A 94 11.36 12.85 -4.20
CA LYS A 94 10.93 11.49 -3.92
C LYS A 94 12.14 10.60 -3.66
N LYS A 95 12.06 9.68 -2.71
CA LYS A 95 13.20 8.85 -2.26
C LYS A 95 13.41 7.55 -3.04
N TRP A 96 12.44 7.12 -3.84
CA TRP A 96 12.43 5.78 -4.45
C TRP A 96 13.24 5.74 -5.75
N VAL A 97 14.11 4.75 -5.84
CA VAL A 97 15.04 4.54 -6.97
C VAL A 97 14.71 3.28 -7.78
N THR A 98 13.62 2.60 -7.46
CA THR A 98 13.08 1.50 -8.25
C THR A 98 12.71 2.00 -9.64
N LYS A 99 13.20 1.32 -10.68
CA LYS A 99 12.88 1.63 -12.08
C LYS A 99 11.37 1.50 -12.30
N LEU A 100 10.75 2.50 -12.92
CA LEU A 100 9.30 2.50 -13.16
C LEU A 100 8.93 1.51 -14.28
N SER A 101 7.79 0.82 -14.13
CA SER A 101 7.08 0.19 -15.25
C SER A 101 6.01 1.16 -15.79
N SER A 102 5.17 0.70 -16.72
CA SER A 102 4.08 1.54 -17.23
C SER A 102 3.05 1.92 -16.16
N ALA A 103 2.82 1.08 -15.15
CA ALA A 103 2.03 1.45 -13.98
C ALA A 103 2.68 2.61 -13.21
N GLY A 104 3.96 2.50 -12.88
CA GLY A 104 4.69 3.55 -12.17
C GLY A 104 4.73 4.86 -12.95
N LEU A 105 4.89 4.82 -14.28
CA LEU A 105 4.82 6.01 -15.14
C LEU A 105 3.44 6.67 -15.12
N VAL A 106 2.36 5.90 -15.29
CA VAL A 106 0.99 6.44 -15.19
C VAL A 106 0.73 6.98 -13.78
N TYR A 107 1.20 6.29 -12.74
CA TYR A 107 1.07 6.75 -11.37
C TYR A 107 1.85 8.04 -11.11
N TYR A 108 3.05 8.17 -11.66
CA TYR A 108 3.85 9.39 -11.55
C TYR A 108 3.10 10.61 -12.12
N HIS A 109 2.55 10.50 -13.32
CA HIS A 109 1.91 11.62 -14.01
C HIS A 109 0.47 11.89 -13.56
N PHE A 110 -0.29 10.86 -13.17
CA PHE A 110 -1.73 10.99 -12.90
C PHE A 110 -2.16 10.54 -11.50
N GLY A 111 -1.29 9.86 -10.75
CA GLY A 111 -1.64 9.25 -9.46
C GLY A 111 -2.11 10.27 -8.43
N ALA A 112 -1.53 11.46 -8.40
CA ALA A 112 -1.93 12.52 -7.47
C ALA A 112 -3.35 13.03 -7.76
N GLU A 113 -3.75 13.15 -9.02
CA GLU A 113 -5.11 13.52 -9.43
C GLU A 113 -6.13 12.45 -9.05
N ILE A 114 -5.78 11.17 -9.28
CA ILE A 114 -6.63 10.03 -8.91
C ILE A 114 -6.85 10.00 -7.40
N VAL A 115 -5.77 10.14 -6.61
CA VAL A 115 -5.83 10.17 -5.15
C VAL A 115 -6.65 11.37 -4.67
N ALA A 116 -6.37 12.57 -5.17
CA ALA A 116 -7.09 13.79 -4.81
C ALA A 116 -8.60 13.65 -5.03
N THR A 117 -8.99 13.12 -6.19
CA THR A 117 -10.39 12.90 -6.56
C THR A 117 -11.08 11.92 -5.61
N LYS A 118 -10.43 10.81 -5.26
CA LYS A 118 -10.99 9.82 -4.32
C LYS A 118 -11.09 10.36 -2.88
N LEU A 119 -10.15 11.21 -2.47
CA LEU A 119 -10.16 11.83 -1.15
C LEU A 119 -11.11 13.05 -1.07
N GLY A 120 -11.52 13.62 -2.21
CA GLY A 120 -12.27 14.87 -2.26
C GLY A 120 -11.43 16.10 -1.86
N LEU A 121 -10.12 16.06 -2.16
CA LEU A 121 -9.14 17.09 -1.82
C LEU A 121 -8.49 17.67 -3.09
N SER A 122 -7.65 18.69 -2.95
CA SER A 122 -6.81 19.17 -4.06
C SER A 122 -5.58 18.29 -4.27
N VAL A 123 -5.00 18.36 -5.47
CA VAL A 123 -3.75 17.67 -5.81
C VAL A 123 -2.60 18.08 -4.88
N ASP A 124 -2.50 19.38 -4.58
CA ASP A 124 -1.44 19.94 -3.73
C ASP A 124 -1.72 19.80 -2.22
N ASP A 125 -2.85 19.21 -1.82
CA ASP A 125 -3.15 18.99 -0.41
C ASP A 125 -2.12 18.04 0.22
N ARG A 126 -1.66 18.36 1.44
CA ARG A 126 -0.65 17.56 2.14
C ARG A 126 -1.11 16.12 2.38
N VAL A 127 -2.40 15.91 2.64
CA VAL A 127 -2.99 14.59 2.82
C VAL A 127 -2.97 13.82 1.50
N THR A 128 -3.33 14.47 0.39
CA THR A 128 -3.20 13.88 -0.95
C THR A 128 -1.77 13.42 -1.22
N GLN A 129 -0.78 14.29 -1.00
CA GLN A 129 0.62 13.97 -1.22
C GLN A 129 1.12 12.84 -0.30
N THR A 130 0.68 12.82 0.97
CA THR A 130 1.02 11.75 1.91
C THR A 130 0.45 10.40 1.47
N VAL A 131 -0.82 10.38 1.04
CA VAL A 131 -1.47 9.14 0.56
C VAL A 131 -0.88 8.69 -0.76
N TYR A 132 -0.53 9.63 -1.65
CA TYR A 132 0.20 9.34 -2.88
C TYR A 132 1.53 8.63 -2.59
N ASP A 133 2.34 9.18 -1.70
CA ASP A 133 3.63 8.60 -1.33
C ASP A 133 3.48 7.22 -0.71
N LYS A 134 2.47 7.05 0.17
CA LYS A 134 2.19 5.77 0.82
C LYS A 134 1.62 4.71 -0.11
N LEU A 135 0.87 5.10 -1.13
CA LEU A 135 0.38 4.18 -2.17
C LEU A 135 1.51 3.74 -3.10
N TYR A 136 2.42 4.63 -3.47
CA TYR A 136 3.58 4.21 -4.22
C TYR A 136 4.42 3.20 -3.43
N GLU A 137 4.84 3.59 -2.21
CA GLU A 137 5.73 2.79 -1.34
C GLU A 137 5.17 1.40 -0.99
N ASN A 138 3.84 1.27 -0.82
CA ASN A 138 3.23 0.05 -0.30
C ASN A 138 2.28 -0.66 -1.28
N PHE A 139 2.31 -0.26 -2.56
CA PHE A 139 1.49 -0.90 -3.60
C PHE A 139 2.12 -0.81 -5.00
N VAL A 140 2.38 0.40 -5.52
CA VAL A 140 2.82 0.55 -6.93
C VAL A 140 4.28 0.12 -7.10
N GLU A 141 5.16 0.42 -6.15
CA GLU A 141 6.58 0.09 -6.25
C GLU A 141 6.84 -1.43 -6.36
N GLU A 142 6.01 -2.27 -5.71
CA GLU A 142 6.10 -3.73 -5.86
C GLU A 142 5.84 -4.16 -7.31
N ILE A 143 4.87 -3.51 -7.97
CA ILE A 143 4.49 -3.80 -9.36
C ILE A 143 5.61 -3.35 -10.31
N ASP A 144 6.15 -2.14 -10.09
CA ASP A 144 7.30 -1.62 -10.83
C ASP A 144 8.51 -2.56 -10.72
N ALA A 145 8.83 -3.01 -9.50
CA ALA A 145 9.96 -3.90 -9.24
C ALA A 145 9.78 -5.27 -9.91
N ILE A 146 8.62 -5.90 -9.76
CA ILE A 146 8.34 -7.23 -10.34
C ILE A 146 8.45 -7.18 -11.86
N ASP A 147 7.88 -6.15 -12.48
CA ASP A 147 7.82 -6.02 -13.93
C ASP A 147 9.22 -5.74 -14.53
N ASN A 148 10.03 -4.93 -13.85
CA ASN A 148 11.42 -4.69 -14.25
C ASN A 148 12.39 -5.82 -13.82
N GLY A 149 11.91 -6.92 -13.24
CA GLY A 149 12.72 -8.06 -12.83
C GLY A 149 13.69 -7.76 -11.67
N ILE A 150 13.32 -6.85 -10.78
CA ILE A 150 14.11 -6.42 -9.63
C ILE A 150 13.81 -7.36 -8.44
N ASN A 151 14.87 -7.92 -7.85
CA ASN A 151 14.74 -8.76 -6.66
C ASN A 151 14.40 -7.92 -5.42
N GLN A 152 13.53 -8.44 -4.56
CA GLN A 152 13.18 -7.79 -3.29
C GLN A 152 14.38 -7.65 -2.32
N THR A 153 15.38 -8.53 -2.45
CA THR A 153 16.59 -8.55 -1.63
C THR A 153 17.80 -8.97 -2.48
N ASP A 154 19.00 -8.48 -2.14
CA ASP A 154 20.24 -8.89 -2.82
C ASP A 154 20.71 -10.33 -2.49
N GLY A 155 20.17 -10.92 -1.41
CA GLY A 155 20.52 -12.27 -0.94
C GLY A 155 19.52 -13.36 -1.35
N GLU A 156 19.84 -14.61 -0.99
CA GLU A 156 18.94 -15.75 -1.22
C GLU A 156 17.66 -15.64 -0.37
N GLN A 157 16.52 -15.75 -1.03
CA GLN A 157 15.22 -15.76 -0.36
C GLN A 157 15.04 -17.06 0.44
N ARG A 158 14.66 -16.95 1.71
CA ARG A 158 14.37 -18.11 2.56
C ARG A 158 13.14 -18.90 2.09
N TYR A 159 12.19 -18.23 1.47
CA TYR A 159 10.98 -18.80 0.87
C TYR A 159 10.50 -17.92 -0.28
N ARG A 160 9.73 -18.49 -1.20
CA ARG A 160 9.18 -17.78 -2.35
C ARG A 160 7.75 -17.30 -2.05
N ILE A 161 7.44 -16.06 -2.42
CA ILE A 161 6.07 -15.55 -2.47
C ILE A 161 5.52 -15.80 -3.88
N THR A 162 4.42 -16.55 -3.97
CA THR A 162 3.79 -16.92 -5.27
C THR A 162 2.37 -16.39 -5.41
N THR A 163 1.97 -15.49 -4.51
CA THR A 163 0.60 -14.95 -4.40
C THR A 163 0.58 -13.42 -4.49
N THR A 164 1.61 -12.80 -5.06
CA THR A 164 1.65 -11.35 -5.33
C THR A 164 0.48 -10.93 -6.22
N LEU A 165 0.15 -9.64 -6.26
CA LEU A 165 -0.89 -9.15 -7.15
C LEU A 165 -0.57 -9.50 -8.62
N SER A 166 0.69 -9.36 -9.04
CA SER A 166 1.13 -9.78 -10.37
C SER A 166 0.95 -11.28 -10.63
N SER A 167 1.19 -12.14 -9.63
CA SER A 167 0.93 -13.57 -9.75
C SER A 167 -0.57 -13.85 -9.93
N ARG A 168 -1.44 -13.12 -9.21
CA ARG A 168 -2.90 -13.26 -9.29
C ARG A 168 -3.45 -12.73 -10.61
N VAL A 169 -2.95 -11.61 -11.12
CA VAL A 169 -3.24 -11.15 -12.49
C VAL A 169 -2.85 -12.21 -13.51
N GLY A 170 -1.69 -12.83 -13.32
CA GLY A 170 -1.22 -13.94 -14.14
C GLY A 170 -2.23 -15.09 -14.27
N THR A 171 -3.08 -15.33 -13.27
CA THR A 171 -4.11 -16.40 -13.31
C THR A 171 -5.24 -16.15 -14.30
N TYR A 172 -5.40 -14.91 -14.79
CA TYR A 172 -6.37 -14.58 -15.82
C TYR A 172 -5.84 -14.78 -17.24
N ASN A 173 -4.53 -15.01 -17.40
CA ASN A 173 -3.98 -15.39 -18.70
C ASN A 173 -4.57 -16.73 -19.17
N PRO A 174 -4.86 -16.88 -20.48
CA PRO A 174 -5.23 -18.17 -21.04
C PRO A 174 -4.16 -19.21 -20.72
N LYS A 175 -4.58 -20.40 -20.30
CA LYS A 175 -3.62 -21.50 -20.18
C LYS A 175 -3.19 -21.94 -21.57
N TRP A 176 -1.95 -22.44 -21.67
CA TRP A 176 -1.37 -22.93 -22.92
C TRP A 176 -2.21 -24.01 -23.63
N ASN A 177 -3.06 -24.72 -22.88
CA ASN A 177 -3.92 -25.80 -23.37
C ASN A 177 -5.41 -25.43 -23.44
N GLU A 178 -5.79 -24.18 -23.16
CA GLU A 178 -7.17 -23.71 -23.31
C GLU A 178 -7.45 -23.29 -24.77
N LYS A 179 -8.69 -23.51 -25.23
CA LYS A 179 -9.15 -23.13 -26.56
C LYS A 179 -10.33 -22.17 -26.44
N ASN A 180 -10.44 -21.23 -27.38
CA ASN A 180 -11.56 -20.28 -27.49
C ASN A 180 -11.77 -19.42 -26.22
N VAL A 181 -10.68 -18.99 -25.57
CA VAL A 181 -10.75 -18.08 -24.42
C VAL A 181 -11.09 -16.69 -24.89
N ASP A 182 -12.07 -16.06 -24.25
CA ASP A 182 -12.37 -14.64 -24.42
C ASP A 182 -11.30 -13.81 -23.69
N ILE A 183 -10.29 -13.37 -24.45
CA ILE A 183 -9.15 -12.60 -23.93
C ILE A 183 -9.59 -11.27 -23.34
N GLN A 184 -10.60 -10.63 -23.94
CA GLN A 184 -11.08 -9.33 -23.50
C GLN A 184 -11.79 -9.46 -22.15
N LEU A 185 -12.69 -10.43 -22.02
CA LEU A 185 -13.35 -10.71 -20.75
C LEU A 185 -12.34 -11.07 -19.64
N GLN A 186 -11.29 -11.82 -19.96
CA GLN A 186 -10.25 -12.17 -19.00
C GLN A 186 -9.44 -10.94 -18.55
N PHE A 187 -9.16 -10.01 -19.47
CA PHE A 187 -8.48 -8.75 -19.14
C PHE A 187 -9.36 -7.88 -18.24
N GLU A 188 -10.66 -7.80 -18.50
CA GLU A 188 -11.61 -7.07 -17.64
C GLU A 188 -11.66 -7.65 -16.22
N LYS A 189 -11.59 -8.97 -16.07
CA LYS A 189 -11.49 -9.61 -14.75
C LYS A 189 -10.17 -9.27 -14.05
N ALA A 190 -9.05 -9.27 -14.76
CA ALA A 190 -7.76 -8.85 -14.21
C ALA A 190 -7.78 -7.38 -13.77
N MET A 191 -8.34 -6.49 -14.60
CA MET A 191 -8.54 -5.07 -14.24
C MET A 191 -9.43 -4.90 -13.02
N LYS A 192 -10.52 -5.67 -12.91
CA LYS A 192 -11.39 -5.64 -11.73
C LYS A 192 -10.64 -6.04 -10.47
N LEU A 193 -9.85 -7.13 -10.53
CA LEU A 193 -9.03 -7.59 -9.41
C LEU A 193 -8.07 -6.48 -8.93
N VAL A 194 -7.26 -5.93 -9.85
CA VAL A 194 -6.26 -4.91 -9.53
C VAL A 194 -6.93 -3.63 -9.04
N GLY A 195 -8.03 -3.25 -9.67
CA GLY A 195 -8.78 -2.05 -9.35
C GLY A 195 -9.46 -2.08 -7.99
N GLU A 196 -10.00 -3.23 -7.59
CA GLU A 196 -10.55 -3.44 -6.24
C GLU A 196 -9.46 -3.29 -5.19
N GLU A 197 -8.29 -3.88 -5.41
CA GLU A 197 -7.19 -3.80 -4.45
C GLU A 197 -6.59 -2.38 -4.35
N PHE A 198 -6.42 -1.69 -5.47
CA PHE A 198 -5.97 -0.29 -5.49
C PHE A 198 -6.97 0.63 -4.77
N SER A 199 -8.26 0.46 -5.03
CA SER A 199 -9.31 1.27 -4.39
C SER A 199 -9.40 1.01 -2.89
N GLU A 200 -9.26 -0.25 -2.47
CA GLU A 200 -9.23 -0.61 -1.05
C GLU A 200 -7.99 -0.04 -0.34
N LYS A 201 -6.84 0.03 -1.01
CA LYS A 201 -5.65 0.68 -0.44
C LYS A 201 -5.87 2.18 -0.20
N ILE A 202 -6.48 2.90 -1.13
CA ILE A 202 -6.87 4.30 -0.92
C ILE A 202 -7.86 4.41 0.25
N SER A 203 -8.89 3.57 0.26
CA SER A 203 -9.91 3.53 1.32
C SER A 203 -9.29 3.28 2.69
N PHE A 204 -8.34 2.34 2.81
CA PHE A 204 -7.59 2.06 4.03
C PHE A 204 -6.82 3.31 4.50
N TYR A 205 -6.12 4.00 3.60
CA TYR A 205 -5.39 5.20 3.97
C TYR A 205 -6.32 6.31 4.46
N GLN A 206 -7.46 6.52 3.79
CA GLN A 206 -8.45 7.52 4.15
C GLN A 206 -9.15 7.22 5.48
N SER A 207 -9.66 6.00 5.63
CA SER A 207 -10.61 5.65 6.70
C SER A 207 -9.95 5.09 7.96
N ALA A 208 -8.75 4.52 7.86
CA ALA A 208 -8.09 3.84 8.97
C ALA A 208 -6.71 4.42 9.29
N TRP A 209 -5.82 4.52 8.29
CA TRP A 209 -4.43 4.93 8.55
C TRP A 209 -4.32 6.41 8.89
N LEU A 210 -4.92 7.34 8.13
CA LEU A 210 -4.85 8.77 8.42
C LEU A 210 -5.42 9.13 9.80
N PRO A 211 -6.63 8.67 10.20
CA PRO A 211 -7.17 8.94 11.53
C PRO A 211 -6.27 8.41 12.66
N ALA A 212 -5.61 7.26 12.45
CA ALA A 212 -4.72 6.68 13.45
C ALA A 212 -3.52 7.58 13.79
N ARG A 213 -3.09 8.48 12.89
CA ARG A 213 -1.99 9.42 13.13
C ARG A 213 -2.20 10.22 14.42
N ILE A 214 -3.43 10.70 14.64
CA ILE A 214 -3.80 11.53 15.79
C ILE A 214 -3.73 10.70 17.07
N ILE A 215 -4.30 9.49 17.05
CA ILE A 215 -4.32 8.56 18.18
C ILE A 215 -2.89 8.22 18.60
N VAL A 216 -2.02 7.87 17.64
CA VAL A 216 -0.63 7.50 17.92
C VAL A 216 0.18 8.69 18.41
N ALA A 217 0.02 9.88 17.81
CA ALA A 217 0.70 11.10 18.26
C ALA A 217 0.31 11.44 19.72
N GLN A 218 -0.98 11.33 20.04
CA GLN A 218 -1.46 11.58 21.39
C GLN A 218 -0.93 10.56 22.40
N ALA A 219 -0.83 9.29 22.01
CA ALA A 219 -0.24 8.22 22.82
C ALA A 219 1.27 8.45 23.06
N VAL A 220 2.03 8.83 22.03
CA VAL A 220 3.45 9.19 22.14
C VAL A 220 3.65 10.39 23.06
N LYS A 221 2.82 11.43 22.94
CA LYS A 221 2.86 12.61 23.84
C LYS A 221 2.53 12.24 25.29
N ASN A 222 1.61 11.31 25.50
CA ASN A 222 1.18 10.85 26.83
C ASN A 222 2.04 9.69 27.39
N ARG A 223 3.12 9.26 26.72
CA ARG A 223 3.91 8.08 27.10
C ARG A 223 4.35 8.07 28.57
N HIS A 224 4.75 9.21 29.13
CA HIS A 224 5.16 9.32 30.54
C HIS A 224 3.99 9.22 31.53
N LYS A 225 2.75 9.44 31.08
CA LYS A 225 1.53 9.16 31.86
C LYS A 225 1.18 7.68 31.83
N ALA A 226 1.36 7.02 30.68
CA ALA A 226 1.16 5.58 30.55
C ALA A 226 2.18 4.82 31.41
N ASP A 227 3.45 5.19 31.30
CA ASP A 227 4.51 4.69 32.16
C ASP A 227 5.64 5.73 32.36
N PRO A 228 6.12 5.95 33.60
CA PRO A 228 7.18 6.94 33.86
C PRO A 228 8.45 6.76 33.01
N SER A 229 8.79 5.54 32.59
CA SER A 229 9.95 5.29 31.72
C SER A 229 9.87 5.99 30.36
N GLY A 230 8.65 6.32 29.91
CA GLY A 230 8.39 6.83 28.57
C GLY A 230 8.60 5.79 27.46
N ARG A 231 8.83 4.53 27.79
CA ARG A 231 9.07 3.45 26.81
C ARG A 231 7.82 2.63 26.48
N ILE A 232 6.69 2.98 27.09
CA ILE A 232 5.39 2.32 26.91
C ILE A 232 4.38 3.39 26.50
N ILE A 233 3.60 3.10 25.47
CA ILE A 233 2.45 3.92 25.08
C ILE A 233 1.17 3.11 25.16
N CYS A 234 0.03 3.79 25.32
CA CYS A 234 -1.29 3.19 25.33
C CYS A 234 -2.16 3.81 24.23
N LEU A 235 -2.78 2.98 23.39
CA LEU A 235 -3.79 3.37 22.42
C LEU A 235 -5.17 3.09 23.05
N GLU A 236 -5.79 4.13 23.60
CA GLU A 236 -7.03 4.03 24.37
C GLU A 236 -8.24 3.61 23.51
N GLU A 237 -8.21 3.93 22.22
CA GLU A 237 -9.27 3.64 21.25
C GLU A 237 -9.16 2.26 20.59
N GLY A 238 -8.23 1.41 21.07
CA GLY A 238 -8.02 0.06 20.58
C GLY A 238 -6.91 -0.07 19.53
N GLY A 239 -6.89 -1.19 18.81
CA GLY A 239 -5.85 -1.57 17.86
C GLY A 239 -5.82 -0.76 16.56
N ALA A 240 -5.41 0.51 16.63
CA ALA A 240 -5.17 1.36 15.46
C ALA A 240 -3.91 0.93 14.68
N PRO A 241 -3.80 1.20 13.36
CA PRO A 241 -2.57 0.98 12.60
C PRO A 241 -1.47 1.95 13.08
N TRP A 242 -0.63 1.49 14.02
CA TRP A 242 0.27 2.38 14.76
C TRP A 242 1.73 2.37 14.31
N LYS A 243 2.21 1.28 13.70
CA LYS A 243 3.66 1.05 13.45
C LYS A 243 4.29 2.18 12.63
N ASP A 244 3.81 2.38 11.41
CA ASP A 244 4.34 3.37 10.48
C ASP A 244 4.34 4.80 11.07
N HIS A 245 3.24 5.17 11.74
CA HIS A 245 3.12 6.44 12.46
C HIS A 245 4.11 6.59 13.60
N LEU A 246 4.29 5.53 14.41
CA LEU A 246 5.23 5.55 15.53
C LEU A 246 6.66 5.78 15.05
N PHE A 247 7.10 5.04 14.04
CA PHE A 247 8.46 5.21 13.49
C PHE A 247 8.67 6.62 12.93
N THR A 248 7.67 7.16 12.24
CA THR A 248 7.72 8.53 11.70
C THR A 248 7.79 9.57 12.83
N LEU A 249 6.92 9.44 13.84
CA LEU A 249 6.89 10.32 15.02
C LEU A 249 8.19 10.32 15.81
N GLU A 250 8.78 9.15 16.04
CA GLU A 250 10.02 9.05 16.80
C GLU A 250 11.16 9.84 16.12
N GLN A 251 11.19 9.84 14.79
CA GLN A 251 12.13 10.63 14.00
C GLN A 251 11.79 12.13 14.01
N GLU A 252 10.54 12.49 13.71
CA GLU A 252 10.08 13.89 13.64
C GLU A 252 10.24 14.62 14.98
N GLU A 253 9.95 13.94 16.09
CA GLU A 253 9.95 14.53 17.43
C GLU A 253 11.22 14.21 18.24
N ASN A 254 12.20 13.52 17.65
CA ASN A 254 13.44 13.07 18.31
C ASN A 254 13.18 12.36 19.65
N ILE A 255 12.26 11.40 19.64
CA ILE A 255 11.82 10.71 20.85
C ILE A 255 12.96 9.86 21.41
N SER A 256 13.31 10.11 22.67
CA SER A 256 14.26 9.31 23.45
C SER A 256 13.82 9.26 24.92
N PRO A 257 13.90 8.11 25.60
CA PRO A 257 14.30 6.81 25.08
C PRO A 257 13.27 6.23 24.10
N ASN A 258 13.71 5.32 23.21
CA ASN A 258 12.84 4.64 22.25
C ASN A 258 11.68 3.92 22.94
N ILE A 259 10.50 3.97 22.31
CA ILE A 259 9.32 3.23 22.73
C ILE A 259 9.51 1.75 22.41
N LEU A 260 9.16 0.89 23.35
CA LEU A 260 9.37 -0.56 23.29
C LEU A 260 8.06 -1.35 23.25
N TYR A 261 7.01 -0.84 23.91
CA TYR A 261 5.74 -1.54 24.01
C TYR A 261 4.56 -0.61 23.71
N VAL A 262 3.56 -1.18 23.05
CA VAL A 262 2.27 -0.55 22.76
C VAL A 262 1.17 -1.37 23.43
N LEU A 263 0.39 -0.72 24.29
CA LEU A 263 -0.78 -1.30 24.94
C LEU A 263 -2.04 -0.89 24.19
N TYR A 264 -2.96 -1.82 23.96
CA TYR A 264 -4.26 -1.53 23.34
C TYR A 264 -5.25 -2.67 23.60
N THR A 265 -6.54 -2.42 23.43
CA THR A 265 -7.57 -3.46 23.49
C THR A 265 -7.77 -4.13 22.12
N ASP A 266 -7.97 -5.44 22.13
CA ASP A 266 -8.45 -6.17 20.96
C ASP A 266 -9.98 -6.09 20.82
N GLN A 267 -10.52 -6.72 19.77
CA GLN A 267 -11.96 -6.74 19.49
C GLN A 267 -12.80 -7.41 20.59
N ASN A 268 -12.18 -8.18 21.48
CA ASN A 268 -12.83 -8.83 22.62
C ASN A 268 -12.62 -8.06 23.93
N ASN A 269 -12.18 -6.79 23.85
CA ASN A 269 -11.82 -5.93 24.98
C ASN A 269 -10.72 -6.50 25.89
N SER A 270 -9.95 -7.47 25.41
CA SER A 270 -8.76 -7.96 26.12
C SER A 270 -7.58 -7.06 25.81
N TRP A 271 -6.75 -6.81 26.81
CA TRP A 271 -5.58 -5.96 26.66
C TRP A 271 -4.42 -6.71 26.03
N ARG A 272 -3.79 -6.07 25.06
CA ARG A 272 -2.58 -6.52 24.38
C ARG A 272 -1.39 -5.71 24.85
N VAL A 273 -0.26 -6.39 24.99
CA VAL A 273 1.07 -5.77 25.06
C VAL A 273 1.82 -6.24 23.83
N GLN A 274 2.06 -5.33 22.89
CA GLN A 274 2.76 -5.62 21.65
C GLN A 274 4.12 -4.92 21.64
N CYS A 275 5.15 -5.66 21.24
CA CYS A 275 6.50 -5.14 21.11
C CYS A 275 6.62 -4.26 19.86
N VAL A 276 7.40 -3.18 19.96
CA VAL A 276 7.81 -2.39 18.80
C VAL A 276 8.92 -3.15 18.06
N PRO A 277 8.78 -3.40 16.75
CA PRO A 277 9.82 -4.07 15.98
C PRO A 277 11.06 -3.16 15.85
N LEU A 278 12.21 -3.75 15.50
CA LEU A 278 13.45 -3.01 15.30
C LEU A 278 13.33 -2.01 14.13
N SER A 279 12.64 -2.42 13.07
CA SER A 279 12.29 -1.62 11.89
C SER A 279 10.94 -2.06 11.34
N LEU A 280 10.33 -1.23 10.48
CA LEU A 280 9.11 -1.62 9.76
C LEU A 280 9.34 -2.89 8.95
N GLY A 281 8.44 -3.87 9.09
CA GLY A 281 8.55 -5.17 8.44
C GLY A 281 9.47 -6.19 9.14
N SER A 282 10.28 -5.77 10.14
CA SER A 282 11.12 -6.72 10.88
C SER A 282 10.32 -7.58 11.85
N PHE A 283 10.72 -8.85 11.97
CA PHE A 283 10.22 -9.77 12.99
C PHE A 283 11.03 -9.70 14.30
N GLU A 284 12.15 -8.98 14.30
CA GLU A 284 12.95 -8.72 15.49
C GLU A 284 12.34 -7.56 16.28
N ASN A 285 12.20 -7.74 17.60
CA ASN A 285 11.65 -6.71 18.49
C ASN A 285 12.77 -5.86 19.08
N ARG A 286 12.51 -4.58 19.34
CA ARG A 286 13.43 -3.74 20.14
C ARG A 286 13.67 -4.34 21.54
N LEU A 287 12.60 -4.86 22.13
CA LEU A 287 12.64 -5.67 23.35
C LEU A 287 11.46 -6.64 23.36
N SER A 288 11.73 -7.94 23.30
CA SER A 288 10.69 -8.97 23.41
C SER A 288 10.19 -9.10 24.85
N LEU A 289 8.99 -9.65 25.04
CA LEU A 289 8.52 -10.06 26.37
C LEU A 289 9.43 -11.12 26.99
N LYS A 290 9.46 -11.19 28.33
CA LYS A 290 10.34 -12.10 29.10
C LYS A 290 10.30 -13.52 28.55
N GLU A 291 11.49 -14.11 28.37
CA GLU A 291 11.67 -15.42 27.75
C GLU A 291 10.90 -16.52 28.49
N GLU A 292 10.93 -16.49 29.82
CA GLU A 292 10.24 -17.45 30.67
C GLU A 292 8.70 -17.43 30.59
N TRP A 293 8.10 -16.44 29.92
CA TRP A 293 6.66 -16.37 29.68
C TRP A 293 6.25 -16.88 28.31
N ARG A 294 7.20 -16.96 27.37
CA ARG A 294 6.91 -17.22 25.95
C ARG A 294 6.30 -18.60 25.76
N GLY A 295 5.15 -18.65 25.09
CA GLY A 295 4.41 -19.89 24.86
C GLY A 295 3.46 -20.28 26.00
N LEU A 296 3.54 -19.64 27.17
CA LEU A 296 2.63 -19.90 28.29
C LEU A 296 1.29 -19.19 28.08
N ARG A 297 0.25 -19.74 28.72
CA ARG A 297 -1.14 -19.27 28.62
C ARG A 297 -1.85 -19.30 29.97
N ASP A 298 -2.91 -18.49 30.07
CA ASP A 298 -3.92 -18.54 31.13
C ASP A 298 -3.33 -18.66 32.56
N ASP A 299 -3.80 -19.61 33.36
CA ASP A 299 -3.39 -19.80 34.75
C ASP A 299 -1.90 -20.17 34.90
N GLU A 300 -1.34 -20.89 33.93
CA GLU A 300 0.08 -21.25 33.95
C GLU A 300 0.95 -19.99 33.82
N LEU A 301 0.62 -19.13 32.87
CA LEU A 301 1.27 -17.84 32.70
C LEU A 301 1.05 -16.95 33.92
N SER A 302 -0.18 -16.88 34.45
CA SER A 302 -0.49 -16.05 35.63
C SER A 302 0.31 -16.49 36.86
N LYS A 303 0.43 -17.80 37.09
CA LYS A 303 1.25 -18.37 38.18
C LYS A 303 2.74 -18.10 37.97
N LYS A 304 3.24 -18.28 36.75
CA LYS A 304 4.66 -18.11 36.43
C LYS A 304 5.08 -16.64 36.47
N SER A 305 4.25 -15.75 35.95
CA SER A 305 4.50 -14.30 35.93
C SER A 305 4.19 -13.66 37.28
N GLY A 306 3.29 -14.23 38.09
CA GLY A 306 2.76 -13.55 39.27
C GLY A 306 1.92 -12.32 38.91
N ILE A 307 1.29 -12.33 37.74
CA ILE A 307 0.37 -11.30 37.24
C ILE A 307 -0.96 -11.99 36.94
N ASP A 308 -2.02 -11.58 37.63
CA ASP A 308 -3.34 -12.18 37.44
C ASP A 308 -3.93 -11.84 36.06
N GLY A 309 -4.81 -12.73 35.57
CA GLY A 309 -5.58 -12.48 34.36
C GLY A 309 -4.78 -12.55 33.06
N CYS A 310 -3.58 -13.13 33.07
CA CYS A 310 -2.84 -13.37 31.83
C CYS A 310 -3.64 -14.30 30.89
N ILE A 311 -3.54 -14.04 29.58
CA ILE A 311 -4.21 -14.81 28.53
C ILE A 311 -3.16 -15.64 27.77
N PHE A 312 -2.11 -15.01 27.26
CA PHE A 312 -1.00 -15.69 26.60
C PHE A 312 0.22 -14.77 26.41
N VAL A 313 1.38 -15.37 26.12
CA VAL A 313 2.51 -14.71 25.43
C VAL A 313 2.92 -15.57 24.23
N HIS A 314 3.06 -14.95 23.06
CA HIS A 314 3.49 -15.69 21.86
C HIS A 314 4.89 -16.29 22.06
N THR A 315 5.21 -17.41 21.42
CA THR A 315 6.49 -18.13 21.58
C THR A 315 7.71 -17.30 21.20
N SER A 316 7.59 -16.39 20.24
CA SER A 316 8.66 -15.42 19.92
C SER A 316 8.71 -14.21 20.85
N GLY A 317 7.73 -14.04 21.75
CA GLY A 317 7.68 -12.94 22.71
C GLY A 317 7.23 -11.59 22.15
N PHE A 318 6.80 -11.51 20.88
CA PHE A 318 6.43 -10.23 20.26
C PHE A 318 5.10 -9.63 20.76
N ILE A 319 4.22 -10.45 21.32
CA ILE A 319 2.91 -10.02 21.80
C ILE A 319 2.45 -10.88 22.97
N GLY A 320 1.77 -10.25 23.93
CA GLY A 320 1.10 -10.89 25.05
C GLY A 320 -0.30 -10.33 25.26
N GLY A 321 -1.07 -10.99 26.13
CA GLY A 321 -2.43 -10.61 26.45
C GLY A 321 -2.75 -10.72 27.94
N ASN A 322 -3.53 -9.78 28.44
CA ASN A 322 -4.11 -9.80 29.78
C ASN A 322 -5.58 -9.35 29.72
N LYS A 323 -6.38 -9.75 30.70
CA LYS A 323 -7.78 -9.32 30.85
C LYS A 323 -7.90 -7.85 31.27
N THR A 324 -6.88 -7.28 31.92
CA THR A 324 -6.91 -5.90 32.44
C THR A 324 -5.78 -5.05 31.88
N TYR A 325 -5.97 -3.72 31.92
CA TYR A 325 -4.96 -2.74 31.54
C TYR A 325 -3.74 -2.87 32.44
N GLU A 326 -3.98 -2.93 33.75
CA GLU A 326 -2.96 -2.99 34.79
C GLU A 326 -2.09 -4.23 34.62
N GLY A 327 -2.70 -5.38 34.30
CA GLY A 327 -1.97 -6.62 34.05
C GLY A 327 -1.12 -6.54 32.78
N ALA A 328 -1.62 -5.95 31.69
CA ALA A 328 -0.84 -5.77 30.47
C ALA A 328 0.32 -4.77 30.65
N LEU A 329 0.09 -3.68 31.38
CA LEU A 329 1.12 -2.72 31.75
C LEU A 329 2.19 -3.35 32.64
N GLU A 330 1.79 -4.17 33.61
CA GLU A 330 2.72 -4.90 34.46
C GLU A 330 3.56 -5.92 33.68
N MET A 331 2.96 -6.60 32.70
CA MET A 331 3.70 -7.47 31.78
C MET A 331 4.79 -6.71 31.01
N ALA A 332 4.46 -5.51 30.52
CA ALA A 332 5.43 -4.64 29.84
C ALA A 332 6.53 -4.19 30.80
N ARG A 333 6.17 -3.71 32.00
CA ARG A 333 7.11 -3.23 33.02
C ARG A 333 8.12 -4.28 33.43
N ARG A 334 7.68 -5.48 33.82
CA ARG A 334 8.62 -6.54 34.18
C ARG A 334 9.48 -6.98 33.01
N SER A 335 9.02 -6.84 31.77
CA SER A 335 9.86 -7.10 30.60
C SER A 335 10.90 -5.99 30.34
N LEU A 336 10.75 -4.79 30.92
CA LEU A 336 11.79 -3.76 30.93
C LEU A 336 12.91 -4.03 31.95
N GLU A 337 12.61 -4.81 33.00
CA GLU A 337 13.58 -5.24 34.01
C GLU A 337 14.44 -6.38 33.45
N GLU A 338 15.76 -6.26 33.58
CA GLU A 338 16.74 -7.26 33.12
C GLU A 338 16.44 -8.68 33.66
#